data_AF-A0A0F7SPH7-F1
#
_entry.id   AF-A0A0F7SPH7-F1
#
_cell.length_a   1.000
_cell.length_b   1.000
_cell.length_c   1.000
_cell.angle_alpha   90.00
_cell.angle_beta   90.00
_cell.angle_gamma   90.00
#
_symmetry.space_group_name_H-M   'P 1'
#
loop_
_entity.id
_entity.type
_entity.pdbx_description
1 polymer ?
#
loop_
_entity_poly.entity_id
_entity_poly.type
_entity_poly.pdbx_seq_one_letter_code
_entity_poly.pdbx_strand_id
1 'polypeptide(L)'
;MNCPSIITETHLLPPLDPSSPSFLLHITRLKGSLLLWVGAANSDGRASSVNLGKEWSCGMPAVGTRPPVATPLFRSGSSDIALGLSSRIAKRLSIQILLSLDLPSSLTSTRTSLYTNQNAQFILLDLEKKIIGILLKLMKEEKTEKILSKDGTVEAPASQCS
;
A
#
# COMPACT_ATOMS: atom_id res chain seq x y z
N MET A 1 23.30 -12.43 12.46
CA MET A 1 21.91 -12.86 12.20
C MET A 1 21.04 -11.61 12.17
N ASN A 2 20.48 -11.22 11.02
CA ASN A 2 19.54 -10.09 10.98
C ASN A 2 18.17 -10.59 11.44
N CYS A 3 17.72 -10.12 12.61
CA CYS A 3 16.39 -10.39 13.13
C CYS A 3 15.33 -9.82 12.15
N PRO A 4 14.27 -10.55 11.79
CA PRO A 4 13.20 -9.98 10.99
C PRO A 4 12.49 -8.86 11.77
N SER A 5 12.65 -7.62 11.31
CA SER A 5 11.94 -6.47 11.86
C SER A 5 10.63 -6.28 11.10
N ILE A 6 9.51 -6.34 11.82
CA ILE A 6 8.19 -5.98 11.32
C ILE A 6 7.93 -4.54 11.77
N ILE A 7 7.68 -3.65 10.81
CA ILE A 7 7.43 -2.23 11.09
C ILE A 7 6.02 -1.91 10.60
N THR A 8 5.22 -1.30 11.46
CA THR A 8 3.84 -0.89 11.12
C THR A 8 3.69 0.61 11.20
N GLU A 9 3.05 1.21 10.19
CA GLU A 9 2.75 2.64 10.12
C GLU A 9 1.30 2.86 9.74
N THR A 10 0.72 3.96 10.21
CA THR A 10 -0.64 4.36 9.84
C THR A 10 -0.63 5.79 9.32
N HIS A 11 -1.24 5.99 8.16
CA HIS A 11 -1.33 7.27 7.48
C HIS A 11 -2.79 7.65 7.28
N LEU A 12 -3.18 8.84 7.73
CA LEU A 12 -4.49 9.41 7.43
C LEU A 12 -4.45 10.03 6.04
N LEU A 13 -5.37 9.59 5.18
CA LEU A 13 -5.58 10.12 3.85
C LEU A 13 -6.76 11.09 3.90
N PRO A 14 -6.53 12.41 3.76
CA PRO A 14 -7.58 13.40 3.83
C PRO A 14 -8.56 13.23 2.66
N PRO A 15 -9.81 13.69 2.82
CA PRO A 15 -10.82 13.58 1.79
C PRO A 15 -10.43 14.44 0.58
N LEU A 16 -10.90 14.07 -0.61
CA LEU A 16 -10.63 14.82 -1.84
C LEU A 16 -11.46 16.13 -1.86
N ASP A 17 -12.70 16.04 -1.40
CA ASP A 17 -13.64 17.14 -1.23
C ASP A 17 -14.43 16.98 0.09
N PRO A 18 -15.14 18.02 0.57
CA PRO A 18 -15.90 17.95 1.83
C PRO A 18 -17.03 16.90 1.86
N SER A 19 -17.46 16.40 0.70
CA SER A 19 -18.49 15.35 0.56
C SER A 19 -17.92 13.94 0.52
N SER A 20 -16.60 13.81 0.34
CA SER A 20 -15.90 12.53 0.20
C SER A 20 -15.41 12.01 1.56
N PRO A 21 -15.36 10.68 1.76
CA PRO A 21 -14.83 10.12 2.99
C PRO A 21 -13.32 10.29 3.09
N SER A 22 -12.83 10.39 4.32
CA SER A 22 -11.41 10.21 4.63
C SER A 22 -11.07 8.72 4.67
N PHE A 23 -9.80 8.37 4.49
CA PHE A 23 -9.34 6.98 4.56
C PHE A 23 -8.14 6.84 5.49
N LEU A 24 -7.97 5.64 6.06
CA LEU A 24 -6.76 5.24 6.76
C LEU A 24 -6.02 4.21 5.93
N LEU A 25 -4.72 4.42 5.79
CA LEU A 25 -3.78 3.47 5.21
C LEU A 25 -2.91 2.92 6.32
N HIS A 26 -3.06 1.63 6.61
CA HIS A 26 -2.16 0.91 7.49
C HIS A 26 -1.16 0.11 6.65
N ILE A 27 0.11 0.28 6.94
CA ILE A 27 1.23 -0.32 6.20
C ILE A 27 1.99 -1.19 7.18
N THR A 28 2.08 -2.49 6.88
CA THR A 28 2.95 -3.43 7.58
C THR A 28 4.07 -3.82 6.63
N ARG A 29 5.29 -3.46 7.00
CA ARG A 29 6.51 -3.79 6.25
C ARG A 29 7.00 -5.17 6.66
N LEU A 30 7.18 -6.04 5.68
CA LEU A 30 7.78 -7.36 5.81
C LEU A 30 9.06 -7.42 4.97
N LYS A 31 9.86 -8.47 5.15
CA LYS A 31 11.10 -8.64 4.38
C LYS A 31 10.79 -8.90 2.90
N GLY A 32 10.89 -7.86 2.08
CA GLY A 32 10.69 -7.94 0.62
C GLY A 32 9.23 -7.86 0.17
N SER A 33 8.29 -7.58 1.07
CA SER A 33 6.87 -7.41 0.74
C SER A 33 6.20 -6.39 1.66
N LEU A 34 5.07 -5.85 1.20
CA LEU A 34 4.23 -4.98 2.00
C LEU A 34 2.84 -5.59 2.17
N LEU A 35 2.32 -5.50 3.40
CA LEU A 35 0.92 -5.74 3.70
C LEU A 35 0.25 -4.39 3.92
N LEU A 36 -0.76 -4.09 3.12
CA LEU A 36 -1.49 -2.83 3.12
C LEU A 36 -2.93 -3.12 3.53
N TRP A 37 -3.44 -2.34 4.47
CA TRP A 37 -4.87 -2.26 4.75
C TRP A 37 -5.34 -0.83 4.50
N VAL A 38 -6.46 -0.70 3.81
CA VAL A 38 -7.09 0.60 3.54
C VAL A 38 -8.54 0.54 3.97
N GLY A 39 -8.93 1.44 4.87
CA GLY A 39 -10.30 1.54 5.38
C GLY A 39 -10.82 2.96 5.38
N ALA A 40 -12.13 3.14 5.45
CA ALA A 40 -12.72 4.46 5.69
C ALA A 40 -12.39 4.97 7.10
N ALA A 41 -12.23 6.28 7.22
CA ALA A 41 -11.94 6.97 8.47
C ALA A 41 -13.13 7.83 8.90
N ASN A 42 -13.36 7.88 10.21
CA ASN A 42 -14.26 8.82 10.87
C ASN A 42 -13.63 10.22 10.94
N SER A 43 -14.44 11.22 11.29
CA SER A 43 -14.00 12.62 11.47
C SER A 43 -12.96 12.79 12.58
N ASP A 44 -12.86 11.84 13.52
CA ASP A 44 -11.84 11.79 14.57
C ASP A 44 -10.53 11.12 14.11
N GLY A 45 -10.41 10.74 12.84
CA GLY A 45 -9.24 10.10 12.26
C GLY A 45 -9.10 8.62 12.62
N ARG A 46 -10.11 7.99 13.23
CA ARG A 46 -10.13 6.55 13.51
C ARG A 46 -10.82 5.78 12.41
N ALA A 47 -10.57 4.47 12.32
CA ALA A 47 -11.25 3.61 11.35
C ALA A 47 -12.76 3.58 11.65
N SER A 48 -13.59 3.86 10.64
CA SER A 48 -15.05 3.85 10.78
C SER A 48 -15.63 2.45 10.93
N SER A 49 -15.00 1.49 10.24
CA SER A 49 -15.13 0.06 10.51
C SER A 49 -13.75 -0.58 10.44
N VAL A 50 -13.48 -1.54 11.33
CA VAL A 50 -12.28 -2.37 11.27
C VAL A 50 -12.70 -3.76 10.81
N ASN A 51 -13.22 -3.86 9.59
CA ASN A 51 -13.42 -5.15 8.98
C ASN A 51 -12.13 -5.51 8.23
N LEU A 52 -11.31 -6.34 8.87
CA LEU A 52 -10.20 -6.98 8.18
C LEU A 52 -10.79 -7.94 7.14
N GLY A 53 -10.74 -7.54 5.88
CA GLY A 53 -10.99 -8.45 4.76
C GLY A 53 -12.38 -8.50 4.16
N LYS A 54 -12.93 -7.36 3.75
CA LYS A 54 -13.99 -7.39 2.73
C LYS A 54 -13.42 -7.83 1.37
N GLU A 55 -12.25 -7.33 0.99
CA GLU A 55 -11.54 -7.76 -0.21
C GLU A 55 -10.05 -7.93 0.11
N TRP A 56 -9.46 -9.05 -0.31
CA TRP A 56 -8.03 -9.29 -0.27
C TRP A 56 -7.50 -9.64 -1.64
N SER A 57 -6.34 -9.09 -1.97
CA SER A 57 -5.60 -9.44 -3.18
C SER A 57 -4.09 -9.43 -2.93
N CYS A 58 -3.37 -10.21 -3.71
CA CYS A 58 -1.92 -10.20 -3.73
C CYS A 58 -1.44 -9.80 -5.13
N GLY A 59 -0.73 -8.67 -5.22
CA GLY A 59 -0.02 -8.23 -6.41
C GLY A 59 1.43 -8.71 -6.37
N MET A 60 1.85 -9.39 -7.43
CA MET A 60 3.24 -9.82 -7.64
C MET A 60 3.90 -8.93 -8.71
N PRO A 61 5.15 -8.51 -8.49
CA PRO A 61 5.87 -7.74 -9.49
C PRO A 61 6.28 -8.63 -10.67
N ALA A 62 6.69 -8.01 -11.77
CA ALA A 62 7.28 -8.73 -12.88
C ALA A 62 8.61 -9.38 -12.45
N VAL A 63 8.83 -10.64 -12.84
CA VAL A 63 10.07 -11.36 -12.56
C VAL A 63 10.57 -12.00 -13.85
N GLY A 64 11.70 -11.51 -14.36
CA GLY A 64 12.26 -11.95 -15.64
C GLY A 64 11.31 -11.67 -16.80
N THR A 65 10.89 -12.72 -17.50
CA THR A 65 9.92 -12.64 -18.62
C THR A 65 8.46 -12.66 -18.18
N ARG A 66 8.18 -12.84 -16.88
CA ARG A 66 6.81 -12.94 -16.36
C ARG A 66 6.22 -11.55 -16.16
N PRO A 67 5.05 -11.24 -16.75
CA PRO A 67 4.38 -9.97 -16.49
C PRO A 67 3.94 -9.87 -15.02
N PRO A 68 3.68 -8.66 -14.51
CA PRO A 68 3.12 -8.50 -13.17
C PRO A 68 1.70 -9.11 -13.15
N VAL A 69 1.41 -9.90 -12.13
CA VAL A 69 0.13 -10.61 -11.97
C VAL A 69 -0.43 -10.28 -10.59
N ALA A 70 -1.75 -10.17 -10.49
CA ALA A 70 -2.42 -10.11 -9.19
C ALA A 70 -3.39 -11.29 -9.05
N THR A 71 -3.53 -11.79 -7.83
CA THR A 71 -4.41 -12.90 -7.47
C THR A 71 -5.36 -12.45 -6.37
N PRO A 72 -6.68 -12.60 -6.53
CA PRO A 72 -7.62 -12.33 -5.44
C PRO A 72 -7.51 -13.46 -4.41
N LEU A 73 -7.37 -13.11 -3.14
CA LEU A 73 -7.32 -14.09 -2.03
C LEU A 73 -8.69 -14.26 -1.40
N PHE A 74 -9.44 -13.17 -1.25
CA PHE A 74 -10.78 -13.18 -0.69
C PHE A 74 -11.63 -12.08 -1.32
N ARG A 75 -12.91 -12.39 -1.56
CA ARG A 75 -13.88 -11.48 -2.17
C ARG A 75 -15.21 -11.60 -1.44
N SER A 76 -15.65 -10.53 -0.80
CA SER A 76 -16.97 -10.46 -0.15
C SER A 76 -18.08 -9.96 -1.07
N GLY A 77 -17.82 -9.73 -2.37
CA GLY A 77 -18.80 -9.16 -3.30
C GLY A 77 -18.44 -9.41 -4.78
N SER A 78 -19.11 -8.67 -5.67
CA SER A 78 -18.91 -8.77 -7.13
C SER A 78 -17.89 -7.78 -7.70
N SER A 79 -17.30 -6.94 -6.85
CA SER A 79 -16.30 -5.94 -7.25
C SER A 79 -14.88 -6.48 -7.13
N ASP A 80 -14.04 -6.11 -8.10
CA ASP A 80 -12.65 -6.58 -8.21
C ASP A 80 -11.65 -5.42 -8.02
N ILE A 81 -11.97 -4.49 -7.13
CA ILE A 81 -11.22 -3.24 -6.96
C ILE A 81 -9.84 -3.55 -6.38
N ALA A 82 -9.78 -4.37 -5.32
CA ALA A 82 -8.52 -4.77 -4.71
C ALA A 82 -7.58 -5.47 -5.71
N LEU A 83 -8.12 -6.27 -6.63
CA LEU A 83 -7.32 -6.98 -7.63
C LEU A 83 -6.61 -6.01 -8.58
N GLY A 84 -7.37 -5.08 -9.17
CA GLY A 84 -6.80 -4.07 -10.06
C GLY A 84 -5.80 -3.16 -9.37
N LEU A 85 -6.11 -2.74 -8.14
CA LEU A 85 -5.24 -1.86 -7.36
C LEU A 85 -3.90 -2.54 -7.02
N SER A 86 -3.94 -3.75 -6.46
CA SER A 86 -2.73 -4.50 -6.10
C SER A 86 -1.81 -4.75 -7.29
N SER A 87 -2.37 -5.08 -8.47
CA SER A 87 -1.62 -5.26 -9.71
C SER A 87 -0.89 -3.97 -10.13
N ARG A 88 -1.58 -2.83 -10.13
CA ARG A 88 -1.00 -1.55 -10.53
C ARG A 88 0.08 -1.08 -9.56
N ILE A 89 -0.13 -1.24 -8.26
CA ILE A 89 0.87 -0.87 -7.25
C ILE A 89 2.09 -1.81 -7.35
N ALA A 90 1.89 -3.12 -7.47
CA ALA A 90 2.99 -4.09 -7.61
C ALA A 90 3.82 -3.84 -8.88
N LYS A 91 3.16 -3.49 -9.99
CA LYS A 91 3.83 -3.09 -11.25
C LYS A 91 4.68 -1.83 -11.09
N ARG A 92 4.22 -0.85 -10.30
CA ARG A 92 4.93 0.43 -10.11
C ARG A 92 6.09 0.34 -9.13
N LEU A 93 5.93 -0.44 -8.06
CA LEU A 93 6.93 -0.54 -7.00
C LEU A 93 7.89 -1.72 -7.17
N SER A 94 7.59 -2.65 -8.07
CA SER A 94 8.38 -3.88 -8.31
C SER A 94 8.60 -4.71 -7.04
N ILE A 95 7.63 -4.73 -6.13
CA ILE A 95 7.60 -5.51 -4.90
C ILE A 95 6.29 -6.28 -4.77
N GLN A 96 6.28 -7.34 -3.96
CA GLN A 96 5.06 -8.07 -3.63
C GLN A 96 4.20 -7.26 -2.65
N ILE A 97 2.91 -7.20 -2.93
CA ILE A 97 1.94 -6.42 -2.16
C ILE A 97 0.73 -7.27 -1.82
N LEU A 98 0.45 -7.41 -0.53
CA LEU A 98 -0.80 -7.95 -0.03
C LEU A 98 -1.69 -6.76 0.33
N LEU A 99 -2.85 -6.66 -0.28
CA LEU A 99 -3.76 -5.54 -0.12
C LEU A 99 -5.09 -6.04 0.45
N SER A 100 -5.51 -5.44 1.55
CA SER A 100 -6.86 -5.54 2.11
C SER A 100 -7.59 -4.21 1.92
N LEU A 101 -8.77 -4.25 1.32
CA LEU A 101 -9.66 -3.08 1.19
C LEU A 101 -10.92 -3.24 2.05
N ASP A 102 -11.20 -2.24 2.87
CA ASP A 102 -12.44 -2.07 3.63
C ASP A 102 -13.09 -0.73 3.24
N LEU A 103 -13.65 -0.69 2.03
CA LEU A 103 -14.30 0.50 1.51
C LEU A 103 -15.82 0.46 1.80
N PRO A 104 -16.47 1.63 1.99
CA PRO A 104 -17.92 1.72 2.09
C PRO A 104 -18.62 1.23 0.82
N SER A 105 -19.80 0.62 0.97
CA SER A 105 -20.57 0.09 -0.16
C SER A 105 -20.96 1.16 -1.19
N SER A 106 -21.00 2.43 -0.79
CA SER A 106 -21.23 3.58 -1.68
C SER A 106 -20.13 3.76 -2.73
N LEU A 107 -18.92 3.25 -2.50
CA LEU A 107 -17.79 3.30 -3.43
C LEU A 107 -17.58 2.00 -4.20
N THR A 108 -17.99 0.85 -3.64
CA THR A 108 -17.71 -0.48 -4.22
C THR A 108 -18.86 -1.04 -5.05
N SER A 109 -20.11 -0.64 -4.78
CA SER A 109 -21.28 -1.19 -5.46
C SER A 109 -21.59 -0.40 -6.74
N THR A 110 -21.39 -1.04 -7.91
CA THR A 110 -21.71 -0.46 -9.24
C THR A 110 -23.18 -0.06 -9.38
N ARG A 111 -24.11 -0.71 -8.65
CA ARG A 111 -25.53 -0.36 -8.63
C ARG A 111 -25.84 0.87 -7.76
N THR A 112 -25.08 1.06 -6.69
CA THR A 112 -25.31 2.14 -5.72
C THR A 112 -24.57 3.43 -6.12
N SER A 113 -23.41 3.31 -6.78
CA SER A 113 -22.63 4.47 -7.26
C SER A 113 -23.39 5.35 -8.25
N LEU A 114 -24.36 4.79 -8.99
CA LEU A 114 -25.20 5.53 -9.94
C LEU A 114 -26.19 6.50 -9.27
N TYR A 115 -26.49 6.31 -7.98
CA TYR A 115 -27.51 7.11 -7.28
C TYR A 115 -26.97 7.93 -6.11
N THR A 116 -25.81 7.58 -5.53
CA THR A 116 -25.29 8.28 -4.33
C THR A 116 -23.99 9.07 -4.56
N ASN A 117 -23.10 8.65 -5.47
CA ASN A 117 -21.81 9.33 -5.66
C ASN A 117 -21.32 9.21 -7.11
N GLN A 118 -21.69 10.18 -7.95
CA GLN A 118 -21.20 10.28 -9.35
C GLN A 118 -19.66 10.37 -9.43
N ASN A 119 -18.99 10.69 -8.32
CA ASN A 119 -17.55 10.86 -8.21
C ASN A 119 -16.78 9.65 -7.64
N ALA A 120 -17.44 8.51 -7.38
CA ALA A 120 -16.81 7.36 -6.71
C ALA A 120 -15.52 6.87 -7.41
N GLN A 121 -15.50 6.85 -8.74
CA GLN A 121 -14.30 6.46 -9.52
C GLN A 121 -13.13 7.44 -9.36
N PHE A 122 -13.42 8.74 -9.29
CA PHE A 122 -12.40 9.77 -9.07
C PHE A 122 -11.81 9.67 -7.67
N ILE A 123 -12.66 9.40 -6.66
CA ILE A 123 -12.22 9.19 -5.27
C ILE A 123 -11.29 7.96 -5.19
N LEU A 124 -11.64 6.84 -5.85
CA LEU A 124 -10.78 5.65 -5.88
C LEU A 124 -9.44 5.91 -6.59
N LEU A 125 -9.43 6.69 -7.67
CA LEU A 125 -8.21 7.06 -8.37
C LEU A 125 -7.33 7.99 -7.54
N ASP A 126 -7.91 8.95 -6.83
CA ASP A 126 -7.19 9.83 -5.91
C ASP A 126 -6.59 9.04 -4.74
N LEU A 127 -7.38 8.13 -4.15
CA LEU A 127 -6.92 7.19 -3.14
C LEU A 127 -5.71 6.39 -3.61
N GLU A 128 -5.76 5.82 -4.82
CA GLU A 128 -4.64 5.10 -5.42
C GLU A 128 -3.39 5.99 -5.55
N LYS A 129 -3.55 7.22 -6.05
CA LYS A 129 -2.45 8.18 -6.19
C LYS A 129 -1.81 8.50 -4.85
N LYS A 130 -2.61 8.75 -3.81
CA LYS A 130 -2.14 9.04 -2.45
C LYS A 130 -1.37 7.86 -1.86
N ILE A 131 -1.91 6.63 -1.97
CA ILE A 131 -1.24 5.40 -1.50
C ILE A 131 0.12 5.27 -2.20
N ILE A 132 0.17 5.39 -3.52
CA ILE A 132 1.41 5.24 -4.27
C ILE A 132 2.42 6.34 -3.92
N GLY A 133 1.97 7.57 -3.70
CA GLY A 133 2.81 8.68 -3.27
C GLY A 133 3.50 8.41 -1.93
N ILE A 134 2.74 7.91 -0.95
CA ILE A 134 3.27 7.52 0.36
C ILE A 134 4.27 6.37 0.21
N LEU A 135 3.88 5.29 -0.47
CA LEU A 135 4.75 4.13 -0.64
C LEU A 135 6.08 4.47 -1.35
N LEU A 136 6.04 5.32 -2.38
CA LEU A 136 7.26 5.79 -3.05
C LEU A 136 8.16 6.59 -2.12
N LYS A 137 7.60 7.39 -1.21
CA LYS A 137 8.38 8.13 -0.20
C LYS A 137 9.08 7.15 0.76
N LEU A 138 8.34 6.16 1.28
CA LEU A 138 8.88 5.15 2.18
C LEU A 138 9.99 4.30 1.53
N MET A 139 9.81 3.93 0.26
CA MET A 139 10.82 3.18 -0.50
C MET A 139 12.09 4.02 -0.80
N LYS A 140 11.96 5.34 -0.90
CA LYS A 140 13.11 6.24 -1.06
C LYS A 140 13.89 6.35 0.25
N GLU A 141 13.19 6.53 1.37
CA GLU A 141 13.80 6.58 2.71
C GLU A 141 14.61 5.30 2.99
N GLU A 142 14.07 4.13 2.67
CA GLU A 142 14.76 2.84 2.84
C GLU A 142 16.04 2.75 1.99
N LYS A 143 16.03 3.28 0.75
CA LYS A 143 17.23 3.30 -0.09
C LYS A 143 18.31 4.21 0.51
N THR A 144 17.94 5.35 1.05
CA THR A 144 18.88 6.28 1.70
C THR A 144 19.52 5.65 2.93
N GLU A 145 18.75 4.97 3.78
CA GLU A 145 19.28 4.26 4.95
C GLU A 145 20.24 3.11 4.54
N LYS A 146 19.91 2.37 3.49
CA LYS A 146 20.77 1.30 2.97
C LYS A 146 22.08 1.82 2.38
N ILE A 147 22.07 2.98 1.73
CA ILE A 147 23.28 3.62 1.21
C ILE A 147 24.15 4.08 2.37
N LEU A 148 23.58 4.76 3.37
CA LEU A 148 24.31 5.24 4.54
C LEU A 148 24.93 4.09 5.36
N SER A 149 24.27 2.92 5.41
CA SER A 149 24.81 1.73 6.09
C SER A 149 25.95 1.03 5.34
N LYS A 150 26.17 1.34 4.04
CA LYS A 150 27.23 0.71 3.22
C LYS A 150 28.57 1.44 3.24
N ASP A 151 28.59 2.73 3.57
CA ASP A 151 29.81 3.54 3.60
C ASP A 151 30.63 3.41 4.91
N GLY A 152 30.27 2.46 5.78
CA GLY A 152 30.92 2.23 7.07
C GLY A 152 32.04 1.18 7.10
N THR A 153 32.81 0.97 6.02
CA THR A 153 34.02 0.14 6.07
C THR A 153 35.25 1.05 6.15
N VAL A 154 35.68 1.34 7.38
CA VAL A 154 36.96 2.01 7.65
C VAL A 154 38.08 1.04 7.29
N GLU A 155 38.83 1.34 6.22
CA GLU A 155 40.13 0.74 5.95
C GLU A 155 41.08 1.02 7.12
N ALA A 156 41.67 -0.05 7.68
CA ALA A 156 42.69 0.04 8.71
C ALA A 156 44.04 0.46 8.10
N PRO A 157 44.80 1.31 8.83
CA PRO A 157 46.22 1.52 8.71
C PRO A 157 47.09 0.33 8.29
N ALA A 158 47.51 0.17 7.04
CA ALA A 158 48.65 -0.71 6.75
C ALA A 158 49.90 -0.11 7.40
N SER A 159 50.29 -0.61 8.58
CA SER A 159 51.53 -0.26 9.24
C SER A 159 52.71 -0.87 8.48
N GLN A 160 53.49 -0.02 7.81
CA GLN A 160 54.87 -0.33 7.43
C GLN A 160 55.71 -0.43 8.71
N CYS A 161 56.33 -1.60 8.94
CA CYS A 161 57.51 -1.70 9.79
C CYS A 161 58.63 -2.37 8.98
N SER A 162 59.74 -1.63 8.92
CA SER A 162 61.01 -1.93 8.28
C SER A 162 61.73 -3.13 8.88
#